data_AF-A0AAD0VQX5-F1
#
_entry.id   AF-A0AAD0VQX5-F1
#
_cell.length_a   1.000
_cell.length_b   1.000
_cell.length_c   1.000
_cell.angle_alpha   90.00
_cell.angle_beta   90.00
_cell.angle_gamma   90.00
#
_symmetry.space_group_name_H-M   'P 1'
#
loop_
_entity.id
_entity.type
_entity.pdbx_description
1 polymer ?
#
loop_
_entity_poly.entity_id
_entity_poly.type
_entity_poly.pdbx_seq_one_letter_code
_entity_poly.pdbx_strand_id
1 'polypeptide(L)'
;MAHSDVLIVGAGPTGLVLALWLTRQGVAVRIVDKSSGPGEASRAMAVQARTLELYRQLDLAEAVIDAGYKTPAMNQGKAPDALLDSYQIERQAFARTLVETTDRLFTLVTAQGGFADFVRTRIAPIFASVAYKRESVREYLFRVISQTTLDYRGSPLSQGKAGGVQGGDRLPWLTGGAADNYASLAAIEWQVHVYGQAKADLSQWCAKHGIALHVFAWEQACEKAGFGRNAAYLLRPDSYVALADPEGEASTLSRYFEARGVVLPS
;
A
#
# COMPACT_ATOMS: atom_id res chain seq x y z
N MET A 1 -24.37 -40.19 -2.17
CA MET A 1 -23.60 -38.92 -2.19
C MET A 1 -23.50 -38.45 -0.75
N ALA A 2 -22.31 -38.14 -0.24
CA ALA A 2 -22.17 -37.62 1.12
C ALA A 2 -22.89 -36.25 1.20
N HIS A 3 -23.81 -36.11 2.15
CA HIS A 3 -24.51 -34.86 2.42
C HIS A 3 -23.50 -33.87 3.00
N SER A 4 -23.33 -32.70 2.38
CA SER A 4 -22.50 -31.61 2.87
C SER A 4 -23.39 -30.43 3.16
N ASP A 5 -23.27 -29.86 4.35
CA ASP A 5 -24.11 -28.76 4.83
C ASP A 5 -23.67 -27.41 4.24
N VAL A 6 -22.40 -27.31 3.84
CA VAL A 6 -21.81 -26.09 3.26
C VAL A 6 -20.96 -26.41 2.03
N LEU A 7 -21.22 -25.69 0.93
CA LEU A 7 -20.41 -25.69 -0.28
C LEU A 7 -19.53 -24.43 -0.32
N ILE A 8 -18.21 -24.61 -0.35
CA ILE A 8 -17.22 -23.54 -0.47
C ILE A 8 -16.72 -23.50 -1.92
N VAL A 9 -16.87 -22.35 -2.59
CA VAL A 9 -16.37 -22.13 -3.94
C VAL A 9 -15.07 -21.33 -3.87
N GLY A 10 -13.96 -22.00 -4.17
CA GLY A 10 -12.59 -21.45 -4.11
C GLY A 10 -11.75 -22.06 -2.98
N ALA A 11 -10.65 -22.71 -3.35
CA ALA A 11 -9.60 -23.27 -2.51
C ALA A 11 -8.42 -22.29 -2.33
N GLY A 12 -8.69 -20.99 -2.34
CA GLY A 12 -7.72 -19.98 -1.90
C GLY A 12 -7.52 -19.99 -0.38
N PRO A 13 -6.59 -19.18 0.16
CA PRO A 13 -6.30 -19.13 1.59
C PRO A 13 -7.56 -18.95 2.46
N THR A 14 -8.46 -18.05 2.08
CA THR A 14 -9.72 -17.82 2.81
C THR A 14 -10.64 -19.04 2.80
N GLY A 15 -10.83 -19.69 1.65
CA GLY A 15 -11.72 -20.84 1.52
C GLY A 15 -11.20 -22.07 2.26
N LEU A 16 -9.88 -22.31 2.21
CA LEU A 16 -9.24 -23.39 2.96
C LEU A 16 -9.30 -23.17 4.48
N VAL A 17 -9.04 -21.94 4.94
CA VAL A 17 -9.17 -21.61 6.37
C VAL A 17 -10.61 -21.74 6.85
N LEU A 18 -11.58 -21.28 6.06
CA LEU A 18 -13.01 -21.46 6.37
C LEU A 18 -13.39 -22.94 6.47
N ALA A 19 -12.93 -23.76 5.52
CA ALA A 19 -13.18 -25.19 5.52
C ALA A 19 -12.61 -25.87 6.77
N LEU A 20 -11.36 -25.53 7.15
CA LEU A 20 -10.74 -26.04 8.38
C LEU A 20 -11.53 -25.67 9.62
N TRP A 21 -11.96 -24.41 9.72
CA TRP A 21 -12.76 -23.91 10.85
C TRP A 21 -14.10 -24.63 10.97
N LEU A 22 -14.84 -24.76 9.88
CA LEU A 22 -16.13 -25.45 9.84
C LEU A 22 -15.98 -26.94 10.16
N THR A 23 -14.95 -27.58 9.61
CA THR A 23 -14.65 -28.99 9.89
C THR A 23 -14.32 -29.20 11.38
N ARG A 24 -13.57 -28.29 11.99
CA ARG A 24 -13.25 -28.33 13.43
C ARG A 24 -14.49 -28.15 14.32
N GLN A 25 -15.53 -27.48 13.81
CA GLN A 25 -16.84 -27.36 14.47
C GLN A 25 -17.79 -28.54 14.15
N GLY A 26 -17.33 -29.56 13.41
CA GLY A 26 -18.14 -30.73 13.03
C GLY A 26 -19.10 -30.49 11.86
N VAL A 27 -18.96 -29.38 11.14
CA VAL A 27 -19.80 -29.07 9.96
C VAL A 27 -19.22 -29.75 8.72
N ALA A 28 -20.05 -30.50 8.00
CA ALA A 28 -19.64 -31.17 6.78
C ALA A 28 -19.50 -30.17 5.62
N VAL A 29 -18.28 -30.00 5.11
CA VAL A 29 -17.97 -29.06 4.03
C VAL A 29 -17.57 -29.76 2.73
N ARG A 30 -17.90 -29.15 1.60
CA ARG A 30 -17.37 -29.52 0.28
C ARG A 30 -16.71 -28.30 -0.35
N ILE A 31 -15.47 -28.44 -0.83
CA ILE A 31 -14.78 -27.37 -1.56
C ILE A 31 -14.80 -27.69 -3.05
N VAL A 32 -15.08 -26.69 -3.87
CA VAL A 32 -14.92 -26.75 -5.33
C VAL A 32 -14.04 -25.59 -5.78
N ASP A 33 -12.97 -25.89 -6.51
CA ASP A 33 -12.14 -24.89 -7.17
C ASP A 33 -11.95 -25.29 -8.63
N LYS A 34 -11.82 -24.29 -9.50
CA LYS A 34 -11.54 -24.49 -10.94
C LYS A 34 -10.07 -24.85 -11.17
N SER A 35 -9.18 -24.40 -10.30
CA SER A 35 -7.74 -24.57 -10.34
C SER A 35 -7.37 -25.99 -9.95
N SER A 36 -6.44 -26.60 -10.68
CA SER A 36 -5.95 -27.95 -10.40
C SER A 36 -4.88 -27.99 -9.30
N GLY A 37 -4.42 -26.84 -8.80
CA GLY A 37 -3.37 -26.72 -7.78
C GLY A 37 -3.18 -25.30 -7.27
N PRO A 38 -2.15 -25.05 -6.43
CA PRO A 38 -1.83 -23.73 -5.92
C PRO A 38 -1.57 -22.73 -7.06
N GLY A 39 -1.98 -21.47 -6.87
CA GLY A 39 -1.71 -20.42 -7.86
C GLY A 39 -0.22 -20.09 -7.94
N GLU A 40 0.29 -19.93 -9.16
CA GLU A 40 1.73 -19.63 -9.42
C GLU A 40 2.10 -18.16 -9.14
N ALA A 41 1.12 -17.27 -9.02
CA ALA A 41 1.34 -15.87 -8.71
C ALA A 41 1.41 -15.63 -7.19
N SER A 42 2.46 -14.92 -6.73
CA SER A 42 2.56 -14.48 -5.34
C SER A 42 1.46 -13.47 -5.00
N ARG A 43 0.41 -13.94 -4.31
CA ARG A 43 -0.73 -13.11 -3.88
C ARG A 43 -0.72 -12.80 -2.38
N ALA A 44 0.21 -13.38 -1.63
CA ALA A 44 0.41 -13.16 -0.20
C ALA A 44 1.91 -13.11 0.09
N MET A 45 2.44 -11.91 0.33
CA MET A 45 3.88 -11.71 0.56
C MET A 45 4.31 -11.89 2.02
N ALA A 46 3.38 -11.73 2.98
CA ALA A 46 3.66 -11.86 4.40
C ALA A 46 2.43 -12.31 5.18
N VAL A 47 2.66 -13.03 6.27
CA VAL A 47 1.64 -13.40 7.26
C VAL A 47 1.87 -12.57 8.52
N GLN A 48 0.83 -11.91 9.02
CA GLN A 48 0.93 -11.09 10.23
C GLN A 48 0.88 -11.94 11.50
N ALA A 49 1.46 -11.45 12.60
CA ALA A 49 1.38 -12.09 13.91
C ALA A 49 -0.06 -12.41 14.33
N ARG A 50 -1.00 -11.48 14.09
CA ARG A 50 -2.43 -11.71 14.37
C ARG A 50 -3.05 -12.84 13.55
N THR A 51 -2.60 -13.04 12.31
CA THR A 51 -3.03 -14.17 11.49
C THR A 51 -2.45 -15.48 12.01
N LEU A 52 -1.19 -15.48 12.47
CA LEU A 52 -0.57 -16.65 13.12
C LEU A 52 -1.29 -17.03 14.43
N GLU A 53 -1.79 -16.06 15.20
CA GLU A 53 -2.63 -16.34 16.37
C GLU A 53 -3.92 -17.08 16.01
N LEU A 54 -4.58 -16.71 14.90
CA LEU A 54 -5.76 -17.41 14.40
C LEU A 54 -5.40 -18.82 13.91
N TYR A 55 -4.28 -18.97 13.21
CA TYR A 55 -3.79 -20.28 12.77
C TYR A 55 -3.40 -21.19 13.93
N ARG A 56 -2.99 -20.63 15.07
CA ARG A 56 -2.68 -21.40 16.28
C ARG A 56 -3.92 -22.11 16.82
N GLN A 57 -5.10 -21.50 16.71
CA GLN A 57 -6.37 -22.14 17.12
C GLN A 57 -6.75 -23.33 16.22
N LEU A 58 -6.16 -23.40 15.02
CA LEU A 58 -6.34 -24.46 14.04
C LEU A 58 -5.15 -25.45 14.02
N ASP A 59 -4.21 -25.33 14.96
CA ASP A 59 -2.98 -26.12 15.02
C ASP A 59 -2.12 -26.02 13.73
N LEU A 60 -2.26 -24.92 13.00
CA LEU A 60 -1.62 -24.69 11.69
C LEU A 60 -0.42 -23.73 11.79
N ALA A 61 -0.31 -22.95 12.87
CA ALA A 61 0.68 -21.87 12.99
C ALA A 61 2.12 -22.36 12.80
N GLU A 62 2.53 -23.42 13.50
CA GLU A 62 3.90 -23.94 13.42
C GLU A 62 4.23 -24.46 12.02
N ALA A 63 3.32 -25.22 11.41
CA ALA A 63 3.50 -25.71 10.04
C ALA A 63 3.67 -24.57 9.02
N VAL A 64 2.94 -23.46 9.19
CA VAL A 64 3.05 -22.26 8.34
C VAL A 64 4.36 -21.52 8.59
N ILE A 65 4.83 -21.45 9.83
CA ILE A 65 6.11 -20.81 10.17
C ILE A 65 7.28 -21.63 9.62
N ASP A 66 7.22 -22.96 9.71
CA ASP A 66 8.26 -23.86 9.23
C ASP A 66 8.33 -23.91 7.70
N ALA A 67 7.18 -23.82 7.03
CA ALA A 67 7.12 -23.69 5.57
C ALA A 67 7.45 -22.27 5.06
N GLY A 68 7.45 -21.28 5.96
CA GLY A 68 7.67 -19.87 5.62
C GLY A 68 9.15 -19.51 5.47
N TYR A 69 9.45 -18.55 4.60
CA TYR A 69 10.79 -17.98 4.50
C TYR A 69 11.00 -16.95 5.61
N LYS A 70 11.90 -17.22 6.55
CA LYS A 70 12.23 -16.32 7.66
C LYS A 70 13.13 -15.20 7.16
N THR A 71 12.69 -13.94 7.23
CA THR A 71 13.47 -12.74 6.89
C THR A 71 13.90 -11.99 8.16
N PRO A 72 15.13 -12.20 8.67
CA PRO A 72 15.61 -11.58 9.91
C PRO A 72 15.60 -10.05 9.88
N ALA A 73 15.73 -9.46 8.68
CA ALA A 73 15.72 -8.02 8.47
C ALA A 73 14.39 -7.34 8.86
N MET A 74 13.26 -8.07 8.85
CA MET A 74 11.94 -7.54 9.21
C MET A 74 11.67 -7.57 10.72
N ASN A 75 12.50 -8.26 11.51
CA ASN A 75 12.33 -8.40 12.95
C ASN A 75 13.35 -7.57 13.71
N GLN A 76 13.44 -6.29 13.37
CA GLN A 76 14.28 -5.33 14.09
C GLN A 76 13.35 -4.53 15.01
N GLY A 77 13.38 -4.82 16.31
CA GLY A 77 12.74 -4.01 17.37
C GLY A 77 13.35 -2.61 17.51
N LYS A 78 13.62 -1.94 16.39
CA LYS A 78 14.18 -0.60 16.23
C LYS A 78 13.10 0.44 15.89
N ALA A 79 11.85 0.00 15.78
CA ALA A 79 10.68 0.83 15.51
C ALA A 79 9.87 0.99 16.81
N PRO A 80 9.59 2.21 17.30
CA PRO A 80 8.69 2.44 18.43
C PRO A 80 7.28 1.93 18.16
N ASP A 81 6.52 1.56 19.20
CA ASP A 81 5.11 1.14 19.09
C ASP A 81 4.23 2.17 18.36
N ALA A 82 4.61 3.45 18.36
CA ALA A 82 3.94 4.50 17.57
C ALA A 82 3.95 4.23 16.04
N LEU A 83 4.93 3.46 15.52
CA LEU A 83 4.94 2.97 14.13
C LEU A 83 3.97 1.79 13.91
N LEU A 84 3.63 1.04 14.96
CA LEU A 84 2.56 0.03 14.92
C LEU A 84 1.17 0.69 14.99
N ASP A 85 1.05 1.82 15.70
CA ASP A 85 -0.20 2.59 15.77
C ASP A 85 -0.56 3.23 14.42
N SER A 86 0.43 3.73 13.66
CA SER A 86 0.20 4.23 12.31
C SER A 86 -0.33 3.14 11.38
N TYR A 87 0.12 1.89 11.55
CA TYR A 87 -0.35 0.76 10.75
C TYR A 87 -1.85 0.51 10.90
N GLN A 88 -2.36 0.62 12.12
CA GLN A 88 -3.79 0.40 12.39
C GLN A 88 -4.65 1.53 11.80
N ILE A 89 -4.17 2.78 11.88
CA ILE A 89 -4.83 3.96 11.30
C ILE A 89 -4.79 3.93 9.77
N GLU A 90 -3.63 3.60 9.18
CA GLU A 90 -3.42 3.54 7.72
C GLU A 90 -4.23 2.42 7.06
N ARG A 91 -4.32 1.22 7.68
CA ARG A 91 -5.08 0.10 7.11
C ARG A 91 -6.58 0.12 7.42
N GLN A 92 -7.03 0.70 8.54
CA GLN A 92 -8.48 0.79 8.82
C GLN A 92 -9.18 1.78 7.90
N ALA A 93 -8.55 2.93 7.60
CA ALA A 93 -9.08 3.87 6.61
C ALA A 93 -9.21 3.21 5.24
N PHE A 94 -8.17 2.48 4.79
CA PHE A 94 -8.17 1.73 3.55
C PHE A 94 -9.21 0.60 3.49
N ALA A 95 -9.30 -0.19 4.57
CA ALA A 95 -10.29 -1.27 4.67
C ALA A 95 -11.72 -0.73 4.60
N ARG A 96 -12.00 0.43 5.22
CA ARG A 96 -13.31 1.07 5.15
C ARG A 96 -13.63 1.56 3.73
N THR A 97 -12.69 2.23 3.06
CA THR A 97 -12.91 2.68 1.67
C THR A 97 -13.15 1.52 0.71
N LEU A 98 -12.39 0.43 0.83
CA LEU A 98 -12.59 -0.77 0.00
C LEU A 98 -13.90 -1.48 0.30
N VAL A 99 -14.24 -1.66 1.58
CA VAL A 99 -15.50 -2.30 1.97
C VAL A 99 -16.67 -1.46 1.48
N GLU A 100 -16.70 -0.16 1.74
CA GLU A 100 -17.81 0.71 1.30
C GLU A 100 -17.95 0.76 -0.23
N THR A 101 -16.84 0.81 -0.96
CA THR A 101 -16.87 0.85 -2.43
C THR A 101 -17.37 -0.47 -3.01
N THR A 102 -16.88 -1.58 -2.47
CA THR A 102 -17.27 -2.92 -2.92
C THR A 102 -18.71 -3.22 -2.54
N ASP A 103 -19.14 -2.86 -1.34
CA ASP A 103 -20.49 -3.12 -0.84
C ASP A 103 -21.55 -2.31 -1.60
N ARG A 104 -21.25 -1.05 -1.95
CA ARG A 104 -22.12 -0.22 -2.83
C ARG A 104 -22.22 -0.77 -4.25
N LEU A 105 -21.09 -1.21 -4.82
CA LEU A 105 -21.08 -1.79 -6.16
C LEU A 105 -21.81 -3.13 -6.18
N PHE A 106 -21.55 -3.98 -5.19
CA PHE A 106 -22.22 -5.26 -5.02
C PHE A 106 -23.72 -5.06 -4.83
N THR A 107 -24.13 -4.13 -3.97
CA THR A 107 -25.55 -3.76 -3.78
C THR A 107 -26.20 -3.29 -5.08
N LEU A 108 -25.51 -2.50 -5.91
CA LEU A 108 -26.06 -2.08 -7.21
C LEU A 108 -26.18 -3.24 -8.19
N VAL A 109 -25.26 -4.20 -8.16
CA VAL A 109 -25.28 -5.41 -9.01
C VAL A 109 -26.34 -6.41 -8.54
N THR A 110 -26.55 -6.54 -7.23
CA THR A 110 -27.46 -7.53 -6.63
C THR A 110 -28.82 -6.98 -6.25
N ALA A 111 -29.05 -5.66 -6.40
CA ALA A 111 -30.34 -5.03 -6.14
C ALA A 111 -31.41 -5.65 -7.03
N GLN A 112 -32.45 -6.21 -6.41
CA GLN A 112 -33.59 -6.78 -7.12
C GLN A 112 -34.70 -5.75 -7.30
N GLY A 113 -35.25 -5.66 -8.51
CA GLY A 113 -36.36 -4.76 -8.87
C GLY A 113 -36.28 -4.28 -10.31
N GLY A 114 -37.42 -3.92 -10.91
CA GLY A 114 -37.51 -3.55 -12.33
C GLY A 114 -36.65 -2.33 -12.72
N PHE A 115 -36.40 -1.41 -11.78
CA PHE A 115 -35.52 -0.26 -11.99
C PHE A 115 -34.03 -0.64 -12.04
N ALA A 116 -33.59 -1.55 -11.18
CA ALA A 116 -32.19 -2.02 -11.18
C ALA A 116 -31.85 -2.79 -12.46
N ASP A 117 -32.78 -3.62 -12.95
CA ASP A 117 -32.61 -4.36 -14.20
C ASP A 117 -32.57 -3.43 -15.43
N PHE A 118 -33.35 -2.36 -15.42
CA PHE A 118 -33.31 -1.31 -16.45
C PHE A 118 -31.97 -0.58 -16.48
N VAL A 119 -31.43 -0.21 -15.31
CA VAL A 119 -30.10 0.42 -15.21
C VAL A 119 -29.02 -0.53 -15.75
N ARG A 120 -29.04 -1.81 -15.35
CA ARG A 120 -28.05 -2.82 -15.77
C ARG A 120 -28.08 -3.10 -17.27
N THR A 121 -29.26 -3.17 -17.88
CA THR A 121 -29.42 -3.60 -19.28
C THR A 121 -29.39 -2.46 -20.28
N ARG A 122 -29.81 -1.25 -19.90
CA ARG A 122 -29.89 -0.11 -20.83
C ARG A 122 -28.95 1.04 -20.52
N ILE A 123 -28.72 1.36 -19.25
CA ILE A 123 -27.91 2.54 -18.87
C ILE A 123 -26.44 2.17 -18.74
N ALA A 124 -26.11 1.10 -18.02
CA ALA A 124 -24.74 0.67 -17.76
C ALA A 124 -23.89 0.45 -19.03
N PRO A 125 -24.39 -0.21 -20.10
CA PRO A 125 -23.61 -0.42 -21.33
C PRO A 125 -23.31 0.88 -22.08
N ILE A 126 -24.26 1.83 -22.05
CA ILE A 126 -24.11 3.14 -22.66
C ILE A 126 -23.07 3.96 -21.88
N PHE A 127 -23.19 4.02 -20.56
CA PHE A 127 -22.22 4.74 -19.73
C PHE A 127 -20.83 4.09 -19.75
N ALA A 128 -20.73 2.76 -19.74
CA ALA A 128 -19.46 2.06 -19.87
C ALA A 128 -18.81 2.37 -21.23
N SER A 129 -19.55 2.30 -22.33
CA SER A 129 -19.00 2.60 -23.66
C SER A 129 -18.59 4.07 -23.84
N VAL A 130 -19.26 5.01 -23.16
CA VAL A 130 -18.89 6.44 -23.15
C VAL A 130 -17.69 6.71 -22.23
N ALA A 131 -17.66 6.09 -21.04
CA ALA A 131 -16.56 6.21 -20.08
C ALA A 131 -15.25 5.65 -20.64
N TYR A 132 -15.30 4.55 -21.39
CA TYR A 132 -14.13 3.98 -22.07
C TYR A 132 -13.57 4.85 -23.20
N LYS A 133 -14.39 5.71 -23.81
CA LYS A 133 -13.97 6.60 -24.92
C LYS A 133 -13.33 7.91 -24.46
N ARG A 134 -13.50 8.30 -23.19
CA ARG A 134 -12.86 9.49 -22.61
C ARG A 134 -11.63 9.09 -21.81
N GLU A 135 -10.46 9.51 -22.28
CA GLU A 135 -9.17 9.19 -21.68
C GLU A 135 -9.08 9.61 -20.21
N SER A 136 -9.57 10.80 -19.86
CA SER A 136 -9.60 11.31 -18.48
C SER A 136 -10.51 10.52 -17.53
N VAL A 137 -11.64 10.00 -18.02
CA VAL A 137 -12.57 9.19 -17.22
C VAL A 137 -12.03 7.78 -17.04
N ARG A 138 -11.43 7.22 -18.10
CA ARG A 138 -10.74 5.92 -18.07
C ARG A 138 -9.56 5.95 -17.10
N GLU A 139 -8.73 6.98 -17.13
CA GLU A 139 -7.62 7.16 -16.17
C GLU A 139 -8.11 7.30 -14.74
N TYR A 140 -9.17 8.08 -14.50
CA TYR A 140 -9.77 8.20 -13.18
C TYR A 140 -10.28 6.85 -12.64
N LEU A 141 -11.07 6.11 -13.44
CA LEU A 141 -11.57 4.79 -13.06
C LEU A 141 -10.43 3.78 -12.86
N PHE A 142 -9.41 3.82 -13.73
CA PHE A 142 -8.21 3.01 -13.58
C PHE A 142 -7.49 3.32 -12.27
N ARG A 143 -7.30 4.60 -11.92
CA ARG A 143 -6.68 5.03 -10.65
C ARG A 143 -7.44 4.59 -9.40
N VAL A 144 -8.77 4.54 -9.49
CA VAL A 144 -9.64 4.07 -8.39
C VAL A 144 -9.53 2.56 -8.23
N ILE A 145 -9.55 1.80 -9.33
CA ILE A 145 -9.53 0.32 -9.32
C ILE A 145 -8.12 -0.24 -9.06
N SER A 146 -7.09 0.37 -9.65
CA SER A 146 -5.68 -0.05 -9.51
C SER A 146 -5.07 0.33 -8.16
N GLN A 147 -5.79 1.07 -7.32
CA GLN A 147 -5.34 1.51 -6.00
C GLN A 147 -4.05 2.36 -6.02
N THR A 148 -3.66 2.91 -7.17
CA THR A 148 -2.53 3.85 -7.27
C THR A 148 -2.82 5.22 -6.64
N THR A 149 -4.07 5.45 -6.21
CA THR A 149 -4.51 6.68 -5.52
C THR A 149 -4.45 6.55 -3.99
N LEU A 150 -3.78 5.51 -3.47
CA LEU A 150 -3.60 5.36 -2.03
C LEU A 150 -2.59 6.41 -1.54
N ASP A 151 -3.07 7.49 -0.93
CA ASP A 151 -2.26 8.46 -0.19
C ASP A 151 -2.48 8.33 1.32
N TYR A 152 -1.40 8.52 2.08
CA TYR A 152 -1.36 8.44 3.53
C TYR A 152 -1.32 9.82 4.18
N ARG A 153 -1.91 10.85 3.56
CA ARG A 153 -1.79 12.25 4.04
C ARG A 153 -2.27 12.46 5.47
N GLY A 154 -3.18 11.62 5.96
CA GLY A 154 -3.67 11.62 7.34
C GLY A 154 -2.87 10.76 8.33
N SER A 155 -1.77 10.11 7.89
CA SER A 155 -0.94 9.30 8.76
C SER A 155 -0.12 10.16 9.73
N PRO A 156 0.11 9.72 10.98
CA PRO A 156 1.08 10.34 11.88
C PRO A 156 2.49 10.47 11.28
N LEU A 157 2.83 9.63 10.29
CA LEU A 157 4.12 9.61 9.60
C LEU A 157 4.18 10.57 8.40
N SER A 158 3.10 11.25 8.06
CA SER A 158 2.98 12.11 6.89
C SER A 158 2.97 13.59 7.29
N GLN A 159 3.93 14.37 6.80
CA GLN A 159 4.06 15.78 7.16
C GLN A 159 4.56 16.64 6.01
N GLY A 160 4.19 17.92 6.03
CA GLY A 160 4.76 18.92 5.13
C GLY A 160 4.25 18.84 3.69
N LYS A 161 4.59 19.88 2.92
CA LYS A 161 4.22 20.04 1.51
C LYS A 161 5.29 20.89 0.82
N ALA A 162 5.77 20.43 -0.32
CA ALA A 162 6.72 21.16 -1.15
C ALA A 162 6.32 21.03 -2.63
N GLY A 163 6.05 22.17 -3.26
CA GLY A 163 5.39 22.20 -4.56
C GLY A 163 3.97 21.62 -4.49
N GLY A 164 3.68 20.68 -5.38
CA GLY A 164 2.46 19.87 -5.41
C GLY A 164 2.52 18.59 -4.56
N VAL A 165 3.69 18.17 -4.10
CA VAL A 165 3.89 16.92 -3.34
C VAL A 165 3.70 17.15 -1.84
N GLN A 166 2.96 16.25 -1.20
CA GLN A 166 2.65 16.29 0.24
C GLN A 166 3.15 15.02 0.94
N GLY A 167 3.46 15.13 2.23
CA GLY A 167 3.62 13.94 3.08
C GLY A 167 2.40 13.02 2.97
N GLY A 168 2.65 11.73 2.77
CA GLY A 168 1.65 10.71 2.51
C GLY A 168 1.45 10.39 1.04
N ASP A 169 1.96 11.21 0.12
CA ASP A 169 1.90 10.90 -1.31
C ASP A 169 2.90 9.81 -1.68
N ARG A 170 2.57 9.03 -2.72
CA ARG A 170 3.60 8.33 -3.49
C ARG A 170 4.49 9.38 -4.14
N LEU A 171 5.81 9.20 -4.05
CA LEU A 171 6.72 10.11 -4.74
C LEU A 171 6.45 10.03 -6.26
N PRO A 172 6.29 11.17 -6.96
CA PRO A 172 6.14 11.17 -8.41
C PRO A 172 7.35 10.54 -9.10
N TRP A 173 7.09 9.66 -10.07
CA TRP A 173 8.13 9.00 -10.84
C TRP A 173 8.50 9.83 -12.07
N LEU A 174 9.79 10.13 -12.24
CA LEU A 174 10.36 10.74 -13.44
C LEU A 174 11.12 9.67 -14.24
N THR A 175 10.91 9.62 -15.55
CA THR A 175 11.57 8.67 -16.45
C THR A 175 12.46 9.38 -17.45
N GLY A 176 13.69 8.92 -17.59
CA GLY A 176 14.67 9.47 -18.52
C GLY A 176 15.29 10.79 -18.06
N GLY A 177 16.50 11.07 -18.56
CA GLY A 177 17.25 12.29 -18.23
C GLY A 177 18.04 12.19 -16.92
N ALA A 178 18.57 13.34 -16.46
CA ALA A 178 19.34 13.43 -15.22
C ALA A 178 18.45 13.56 -13.98
N ALA A 179 17.12 13.64 -14.19
CA ALA A 179 16.10 13.65 -13.15
C ALA A 179 15.45 12.28 -12.89
N ASP A 180 15.89 11.21 -13.57
CA ASP A 180 15.33 9.85 -13.38
C ASP A 180 15.59 9.35 -11.96
N ASN A 181 14.50 9.18 -11.20
CA ASN A 181 14.51 8.79 -9.80
C ASN A 181 14.12 7.33 -9.58
N TYR A 182 13.96 6.51 -10.64
CA TYR A 182 13.46 5.15 -10.50
C TYR A 182 14.40 4.24 -9.72
N ALA A 183 15.69 4.29 -10.06
CA ALA A 183 16.68 3.35 -9.55
C ALA A 183 16.88 3.46 -8.03
N SER A 184 16.73 4.66 -7.45
CA SER A 184 16.84 4.85 -5.99
C SER A 184 15.66 4.27 -5.22
N LEU A 185 14.48 4.14 -5.84
CA LEU A 185 13.28 3.58 -5.20
C LEU A 185 13.33 2.06 -5.01
N ALA A 186 14.31 1.37 -5.61
CA ALA A 186 14.49 -0.07 -5.41
C ALA A 186 15.02 -0.40 -3.99
N ALA A 187 15.67 0.55 -3.32
CA ALA A 187 16.18 0.38 -1.98
C ALA A 187 15.06 0.53 -0.93
N ILE A 188 14.88 -0.51 -0.10
CA ILE A 188 13.87 -0.56 0.97
C ILE A 188 14.46 0.05 2.25
N GLU A 189 14.74 1.36 2.21
CA GLU A 189 15.36 2.10 3.30
C GLU A 189 14.84 3.55 3.37
N TRP A 190 15.13 4.21 4.49
CA TRP A 190 14.92 5.65 4.59
C TRP A 190 15.90 6.36 3.67
N GLN A 191 15.39 7.26 2.84
CA GLN A 191 16.19 8.01 1.88
C GLN A 191 15.63 9.42 1.70
N VAL A 192 16.48 10.36 1.33
CA VAL A 192 16.11 11.75 1.05
C VAL A 192 16.34 12.03 -0.42
N HIS A 193 15.33 12.60 -1.08
CA HIS A 193 15.44 13.06 -2.46
C HIS A 193 15.42 14.59 -2.51
N VAL A 194 16.31 15.16 -3.32
CA VAL A 194 16.33 16.59 -3.64
C VAL A 194 16.38 16.76 -5.15
N TYR A 195 15.51 17.62 -5.69
CA TYR A 195 15.51 17.96 -7.12
C TYR A 195 16.07 19.37 -7.29
N GLY A 196 17.29 19.47 -7.80
CA GLY A 196 18.08 20.70 -7.85
C GLY A 196 19.35 20.58 -7.01
N GLN A 197 19.51 21.46 -6.03
CA GLN A 197 20.70 21.54 -5.19
C GLN A 197 20.35 21.26 -3.73
N ALA A 198 21.01 20.26 -3.15
CA ALA A 198 20.94 19.99 -1.72
C ALA A 198 21.77 20.99 -0.93
N LYS A 199 21.24 21.47 0.20
CA LYS A 199 22.00 22.28 1.15
C LYS A 199 23.11 21.44 1.81
N ALA A 200 24.19 22.11 2.22
CA ALA A 200 25.35 21.45 2.80
C ALA A 200 25.05 20.80 4.16
N ASP A 201 24.21 21.44 4.98
CA ASP A 201 23.75 20.91 6.26
C ASP A 201 22.94 19.63 6.09
N LEU A 202 22.02 19.58 5.12
CA LEU A 202 21.24 18.39 4.79
C LEU A 202 22.15 17.23 4.36
N SER A 203 23.15 17.52 3.53
CA SER A 203 24.11 16.51 3.06
C SER A 203 24.94 15.93 4.21
N GLN A 204 25.43 16.79 5.10
CA GLN A 204 26.17 16.37 6.30
C GLN A 204 25.29 15.56 7.26
N TRP A 205 24.04 15.97 7.43
CA TRP A 205 23.08 15.27 8.28
C TRP A 205 22.79 13.86 7.75
N CYS A 206 22.51 13.72 6.46
CA CYS A 206 22.26 12.41 5.85
C CYS A 206 23.47 11.48 6.02
N ALA A 207 24.68 11.99 5.76
CA ALA A 207 25.92 11.22 5.96
C ALA A 207 26.14 10.80 7.42
N LYS A 208 25.86 11.69 8.38
CA LYS A 208 25.99 11.41 9.81
C LYS A 208 25.02 10.32 10.29
N HIS A 209 23.83 10.27 9.70
CA HIS A 209 22.75 9.36 10.12
C HIS A 209 22.58 8.13 9.21
N GLY A 210 23.50 7.90 8.28
CA GLY A 210 23.46 6.75 7.37
C GLY A 210 22.23 6.73 6.47
N ILE A 211 21.66 7.89 6.14
CA ILE A 211 20.50 8.01 5.25
C ILE A 211 20.99 8.33 3.84
N ALA A 212 20.52 7.57 2.85
CA ALA A 212 20.87 7.81 1.45
C ALA A 212 20.30 9.17 1.00
N LEU A 213 21.16 10.05 0.51
CA LEU A 213 20.77 11.31 -0.12
C LEU A 213 20.92 11.19 -1.64
N HIS A 214 19.81 11.34 -2.35
CA HIS A 214 19.76 11.38 -3.81
C HIS A 214 19.49 12.80 -4.28
N VAL A 215 20.40 13.34 -5.09
CA VAL A 215 20.28 14.68 -5.67
C VAL A 215 20.14 14.53 -7.18
N PHE A 216 19.03 15.02 -7.70
CA PHE A 216 18.67 14.94 -9.12
C PHE A 216 18.76 16.32 -9.76
N ALA A 217 19.06 16.38 -11.05
CA ALA A 217 19.07 17.64 -11.78
C ALA A 217 17.66 18.27 -11.81
N TRP A 218 17.59 19.60 -11.74
CA TRP A 218 16.32 20.29 -11.92
C TRP A 218 15.96 20.39 -13.40
N GLU A 219 14.89 19.72 -13.81
CA GLU A 219 14.37 19.73 -15.17
C GLU A 219 12.89 20.19 -15.18
N GLN A 220 12.37 20.58 -16.36
CA GLN A 220 10.96 20.98 -16.50
C GLN A 220 9.99 19.85 -16.14
N ALA A 221 10.42 18.59 -16.30
CA ALA A 221 9.66 17.43 -15.86
C ALA A 221 9.42 17.43 -14.34
N CYS A 222 10.37 17.93 -13.55
CA CYS A 222 10.25 18.02 -12.10
C CYS A 222 9.10 18.96 -11.69
N GLU A 223 9.04 20.14 -12.31
CA GLU A 223 7.99 21.13 -12.07
C GLU A 223 6.60 20.59 -12.47
N LYS A 224 6.50 19.94 -13.64
CA LYS A 224 5.26 19.31 -14.10
C LYS A 224 4.79 18.18 -13.18
N ALA A 225 5.72 17.42 -12.60
CA ALA A 225 5.43 16.38 -11.63
C ALA A 225 5.06 16.94 -10.23
N GLY A 226 5.19 18.25 -10.03
CA GLY A 226 4.83 18.93 -8.79
C GLY A 226 5.97 18.98 -7.76
N PHE A 227 7.22 18.71 -8.13
CA PHE A 227 8.33 18.92 -7.22
C PHE A 227 8.57 20.42 -6.98
N GLY A 228 9.03 20.74 -5.77
CA GLY A 228 9.59 22.04 -5.41
C GLY A 228 11.09 22.04 -5.66
N ARG A 229 11.60 23.10 -6.27
CA ARG A 229 13.04 23.23 -6.54
C ARG A 229 13.82 23.34 -5.25
N ASN A 230 14.85 22.51 -5.09
CA ASN A 230 15.71 22.40 -3.91
C ASN A 230 15.00 21.96 -2.61
N ALA A 231 13.74 21.54 -2.71
CA ALA A 231 13.02 20.96 -1.58
C ALA A 231 13.58 19.57 -1.24
N ALA A 232 13.45 19.17 0.03
CA ALA A 232 13.81 17.83 0.49
C ALA A 232 12.56 16.97 0.68
N TYR A 233 12.63 15.75 0.16
CA TYR A 233 11.59 14.74 0.28
C TYR A 233 12.16 13.53 1.02
N LEU A 234 11.77 13.36 2.28
CA LEU A 234 12.10 12.17 3.05
C LEU A 234 11.15 11.05 2.64
N LEU A 235 11.70 9.94 2.17
CA LEU A 235 10.97 8.75 1.79
C LEU A 235 11.09 7.68 2.87
N ARG A 236 9.95 7.04 3.12
CA ARG A 236 9.85 5.80 3.89
C ARG A 236 10.39 4.62 3.07
N PRO A 237 10.75 3.49 3.72
CA PRO A 237 11.11 2.25 3.04
C PRO A 237 10.05 1.69 2.07
N ASP A 238 8.79 2.12 2.18
CA ASP A 238 7.68 1.74 1.29
C ASP A 238 7.46 2.72 0.12
N SER A 239 8.41 3.65 -0.11
CA SER A 239 8.45 4.67 -1.16
C SER A 239 7.38 5.77 -1.05
N TYR A 240 6.75 5.91 0.12
CA TYR A 240 5.89 7.05 0.42
C TYR A 240 6.68 8.22 0.98
N VAL A 241 6.25 9.43 0.66
CA VAL A 241 6.80 10.66 1.23
C VAL A 241 6.40 10.74 2.70
N ALA A 242 7.36 10.64 3.61
CA ALA A 242 7.15 10.88 5.03
C ALA A 242 7.10 12.38 5.33
N LEU A 243 8.04 13.14 4.78
CA LEU A 243 8.15 14.57 4.96
C LEU A 243 8.47 15.25 3.62
N ALA A 244 7.69 16.27 3.27
CA ALA A 244 8.03 17.21 2.20
C ALA A 244 8.38 18.56 2.81
N ASP A 245 9.68 18.92 2.80
CA ASP A 245 10.21 20.17 3.33
C ASP A 245 10.56 21.13 2.19
N PRO A 246 9.83 22.25 2.00
CA PRO A 246 10.11 23.20 0.94
C PRO A 246 11.46 23.90 1.12
N GLU A 247 11.97 24.01 2.35
CA GLU A 247 13.22 24.69 2.66
C GLU A 247 14.44 23.75 2.58
N GLY A 248 14.20 22.43 2.61
CA GLY A 248 15.24 21.41 2.51
C GLY A 248 16.28 21.47 3.64
N GLU A 249 15.84 21.71 4.88
CA GLU A 249 16.74 21.87 6.03
C GLU A 249 16.93 20.59 6.83
N ALA A 250 18.16 20.35 7.30
CA ALA A 250 18.45 19.23 8.21
C ALA A 250 17.67 19.32 9.53
N SER A 251 17.36 20.55 9.98
CA SER A 251 16.62 20.82 11.22
C SER A 251 15.21 20.23 11.17
N THR A 252 14.56 20.23 10.01
CA THR A 252 13.20 19.70 9.82
C THR A 252 13.20 18.18 9.90
N LEU A 253 14.20 17.53 9.32
CA LEU A 253 14.35 16.07 9.39
C LEU A 253 14.63 15.63 10.84
N SER A 254 15.54 16.32 11.54
CA SER A 254 15.84 16.03 12.95
C SER A 254 14.57 16.08 13.82
N ARG A 255 13.80 17.17 13.71
CA ARG A 255 12.52 17.32 14.41
C ARG A 255 11.51 16.24 14.02
N TYR A 256 11.46 15.85 12.75
CA TYR A 256 10.55 14.81 12.27
C TYR A 256 10.81 13.46 12.96
N PHE A 257 12.09 13.05 13.04
CA PHE A 257 12.50 11.80 13.69
C PHE A 257 12.36 11.86 15.21
N GLU A 258 12.78 12.97 15.85
CA GLU A 258 12.64 13.18 17.31
C GLU A 258 11.19 13.12 17.77
N ALA A 259 10.29 13.83 17.08
CA ALA A 259 8.86 13.86 17.43
C ALA A 259 8.18 12.49 17.33
N ARG A 260 8.78 11.53 16.61
CA ARG A 260 8.23 10.19 16.37
C ARG A 260 9.01 9.09 17.06
N GLY A 261 10.06 9.44 17.81
CA GLY A 261 10.91 8.49 18.52
C GLY A 261 11.65 7.49 17.60
N VAL A 262 11.71 7.75 16.30
CA VAL A 262 12.30 6.81 15.33
C VAL A 262 13.82 6.89 15.45
N VAL A 263 14.43 5.79 15.89
CA VAL A 263 15.88 5.70 16.06
C VAL A 263 16.51 5.37 14.71
N LEU A 264 17.30 6.30 14.19
CA LEU A 264 18.06 6.10 12.97
C LEU A 264 19.23 5.13 13.21
N PRO A 265 19.55 4.25 12.25
CA PRO A 265 20.74 3.40 12.36
C PRO A 265 21.99 4.28 12.50
N SER A 266 22.85 3.90 13.43
CA SER A 266 24.14 4.56 13.71
C SER A 266 25.22 4.07 12.75
#